data_AF-B2FK37-F1
#
_entry.id   AF-B2FK37-F1
#
_cell.length_a   1.000
_cell.length_b   1.000
_cell.length_c   1.000
_cell.angle_alpha   90.00
_cell.angle_beta   90.00
_cell.angle_gamma   90.00
#
_symmetry.space_group_name_H-M   'P 1'
#
loop_
_entity.id
_entity.type
_entity.pdbx_description
1 polymer ?
#
loop_
_entity_poly.entity_id
_entity_poly.type
_entity_poly.pdbx_seq_one_letter_code
_entity_poly.pdbx_strand_id
1 'polypeptide(L)' 'MRTDLRDQFGELVSSNPRLLATVTAHNSDGSSTLTTYDGVQMRAFGQLQQAIPYNVWVRGARLVEAAPNLPVMEVTI' A
#
# COMPACT_ATOMS: atom_id res chain seq x y z
N MET A 1 -11.75 -23.85 -28.83
CA MET A 1 -10.87 -23.73 -27.65
C MET A 1 -10.82 -22.24 -27.29
N ARG A 2 -11.58 -21.79 -26.28
CA ARG A 2 -11.53 -20.42 -25.77
C ARG A 2 -10.41 -20.41 -24.74
N THR A 3 -9.31 -19.73 -25.03
CA THR A 3 -8.25 -19.54 -24.04
C THR A 3 -8.75 -18.47 -23.07
N ASP A 4 -9.00 -18.84 -21.81
CA ASP A 4 -9.32 -17.88 -20.76
C ASP A 4 -8.05 -17.07 -20.45
N LEU A 5 -7.85 -16.00 -21.22
CA LEU A 5 -6.69 -15.10 -21.13
C LEU A 5 -6.51 -14.57 -19.69
N ARG A 6 -7.59 -14.43 -18.92
CA ARG A 6 -7.56 -14.00 -17.51
C ARG A 6 -6.70 -14.90 -16.63
N ASP A 7 -6.71 -16.22 -16.84
CA ASP A 7 -5.97 -17.16 -16.01
C ASP A 7 -4.47 -17.11 -16.31
N GLN A 8 -4.10 -16.84 -17.57
CA GLN A 8 -2.70 -16.72 -17.99
C GLN A 8 -2.02 -15.43 -17.50
N PHE A 9 -2.80 -14.36 -17.30
CA PHE A 9 -2.31 -13.09 -16.73
C PHE A 9 -2.48 -13.00 -15.20
N GLY A 10 -3.22 -13.93 -14.59
CA GLY A 10 -3.43 -13.97 -13.13
C GLY A 10 -2.13 -14.17 -12.34
N GLU A 11 -1.16 -14.87 -12.91
CA GLU A 11 0.17 -15.05 -12.30
C GLU A 11 1.15 -13.90 -12.57
N LEU A 12 0.89 -13.07 -13.59
CA LEU A 12 1.71 -11.90 -13.93
C LEU A 12 1.51 -10.74 -12.95
N VAL A 13 0.32 -10.64 -12.37
CA VAL A 13 0.08 -9.78 -11.22
C VAL A 13 0.56 -10.57 -10.01
N SER A 14 1.80 -10.33 -9.57
CA SER A 14 2.24 -10.87 -8.28
C SER A 14 1.12 -10.58 -7.28
N SER A 15 0.53 -11.61 -6.67
CA SER A 15 -0.68 -11.50 -5.84
C SER A 15 -0.52 -10.64 -4.58
N ASN A 16 0.62 -9.95 -4.47
CA ASN A 16 1.03 -9.18 -3.32
C ASN A 16 1.76 -7.88 -3.72
N PRO A 17 1.07 -6.95 -4.40
CA PRO A 17 1.65 -5.67 -4.76
C PRO A 17 2.13 -4.94 -3.52
N ARG A 18 3.32 -4.33 -3.62
CA ARG A 18 3.85 -3.46 -2.57
C ARG A 18 3.33 -2.05 -2.81
N LEU A 19 2.49 -1.57 -1.91
CA LEU A 19 1.86 -0.26 -2.01
C LEU A 19 2.56 0.76 -1.11
N LEU A 20 2.71 1.98 -1.60
CA LEU A 20 3.17 3.13 -0.81
C LEU A 20 1.96 3.88 -0.27
N ALA A 21 1.96 4.15 1.03
CA ALA A 21 0.94 4.96 1.68
C ALA A 21 1.53 5.77 2.83
N THR A 22 0.83 6.80 3.25
CA THR A 22 1.16 7.60 4.43
C THR A 22 0.28 7.17 5.60
N VAL A 23 0.88 6.78 6.72
CA VAL A 23 0.15 6.52 7.96
C VAL A 23 -0.30 7.84 8.56
N THR A 24 -1.59 7.94 8.86
CA THR A 24 -2.22 9.15 9.42
C THR A 24 -2.82 8.93 10.80
N ALA A 25 -3.02 7.68 11.22
CA ALA A 25 -3.43 7.34 12.59
C ALA A 25 -3.04 5.91 12.97
N HIS A 26 -2.85 5.69 14.27
CA HIS A 26 -2.81 4.36 14.88
C HIS A 26 -4.12 4.08 15.60
N ASN A 27 -4.69 2.90 15.36
CA ASN A 27 -5.96 2.48 15.94
C ASN A 27 -5.73 1.59 17.17
N SER A 28 -6.69 1.56 18.10
CA SER A 28 -6.59 0.78 19.34
C SER A 28 -6.58 -0.74 19.13
N ASP A 29 -7.03 -1.22 17.97
CA ASP A 29 -7.04 -2.64 17.58
C ASP A 29 -5.71 -3.13 16.98
N GLY A 30 -4.66 -2.30 17.00
CA GLY A 30 -3.34 -2.63 16.46
C GLY A 30 -3.22 -2.47 14.94
N SER A 31 -4.22 -1.90 14.28
CA SER A 31 -4.14 -1.48 12.88
C SER A 31 -3.72 -0.01 12.75
N SER A 32 -3.43 0.42 11.53
CA SER A 32 -3.15 1.82 11.17
C SER A 32 -4.09 2.29 10.07
N THR A 33 -4.47 3.56 10.16
CA THR A 33 -5.18 4.28 9.09
C THR A 33 -4.13 4.92 8.17
N LEU A 34 -4.36 4.77 6.88
CA LEU A 34 -3.43 5.12 5.82
C LEU A 34 -4.13 5.97 4.77
N THR A 35 -3.40 6.88 4.15
CA THR A 35 -3.80 7.55 2.92
C THR A 35 -2.86 7.08 1.80
N THR A 36 -3.41 6.51 0.74
CA THR A 36 -2.67 6.12 -0.46
C THR A 36 -2.28 7.37 -1.27
N TYR A 37 -1.40 7.18 -2.26
CA TYR A 37 -0.94 8.29 -3.10
C TYR A 37 -2.08 8.98 -3.88
N ASP A 38 -3.10 8.24 -4.31
CA ASP A 38 -4.31 8.75 -4.96
C ASP A 38 -5.33 9.39 -3.99
N GLY A 39 -4.96 9.55 -2.72
CA GLY A 39 -5.78 10.21 -1.70
C GLY A 39 -6.85 9.31 -1.07
N VAL A 40 -6.90 8.02 -1.43
CA VAL A 40 -7.84 7.06 -0.85
C VAL A 40 -7.43 6.72 0.58
N GLN A 41 -8.39 6.71 1.49
CA GLN A 41 -8.16 6.21 2.85
C GLN A 41 -8.34 4.71 2.91
N MET A 42 -7.40 4.03 3.57
CA MET A 42 -7.46 2.59 3.81
C MET A 42 -6.98 2.24 5.21
N ARG A 43 -7.21 0.99 5.62
CA ARG A 43 -6.77 0.44 6.90
C ARG A 43 -5.86 -0.77 6.66
N ALA A 44 -4.79 -0.88 7.43
CA ALA A 44 -3.87 -2.02 7.36
C ALA A 44 -3.42 -2.46 8.74
N PHE A 45 -3.10 -3.75 8.87
CA PHE A 45 -2.64 -4.33 10.13
C PHE A 45 -1.21 -3.92 10.47
N GLY A 46 -0.95 -3.73 11.76
CA GLY A 46 0.35 -3.38 12.28
C GLY A 46 0.53 -1.87 12.48
N GLN A 47 1.53 -1.55 13.29
CA GLN A 47 1.94 -0.20 13.66
C GLN A 47 3.46 -0.18 13.72
N LEU A 48 4.07 0.86 13.16
CA LEU A 48 5.50 1.11 13.36
C LEU A 48 5.61 2.25 14.37
N GLN A 49 6.54 2.13 15.31
CA GLN A 49 6.76 3.16 16.35
C GLN A 49 7.46 4.38 15.74
N GLN A 50 6.70 5.19 14.99
CA GLN A 50 7.17 6.40 14.31
C GLN A 50 6.17 7.54 14.55
N ALA A 51 6.66 8.77 14.46
CA ALA A 51 5.80 9.95 14.54
C ALA A 51 4.92 10.03 13.28
N ILE A 52 3.61 10.12 13.49
CA ILE A 52 2.63 10.36 12.43
C ILE A 52 2.71 11.84 11.98
N PRO A 53 2.64 12.15 10.67
CA PRO A 53 2.51 11.21 9.56
C PRO A 53 3.87 10.67 9.09
N TYR A 54 3.88 9.42 8.61
CA TYR A 54 5.07 8.82 8.00
C TYR A 54 4.71 7.89 6.84
N ASN A 55 5.60 7.76 5.86
CA ASN A 55 5.38 6.85 4.73
C ASN A 55 5.71 5.42 5.11
N VAL A 56 4.95 4.48 4.56
CA VAL A 56 5.10 3.05 4.84
C VAL A 56 4.89 2.23 3.58
N TRP A 57 5.61 1.13 3.52
CA TRP A 57 5.33 0.07 2.56
C TRP A 57 4.26 -0.87 3.11
N VAL A 58 3.21 -1.09 2.33
CA VAL A 58 2.10 -1.99 2.64
C VAL A 58 2.17 -3.19 1.71
N ARG A 59 1.96 -4.39 2.26
CA ARG A 59 1.88 -5.64 1.50
C ARG A 59 0.79 -6.51 2.12
N GLY A 60 -0.14 -7.01 1.31
CA GLY A 60 -1.25 -7.86 1.77
C GLY A 60 -2.04 -7.25 2.93
N ALA A 61 -2.37 -5.95 2.86
CA ALA A 61 -3.05 -5.19 3.92
C ALA A 61 -2.31 -5.14 5.28
N ARG A 62 -0.99 -5.28 5.29
CA ARG A 62 -0.14 -5.16 6.49
C ARG A 62 1.02 -4.19 6.26
N LEU A 63 1.36 -3.42 7.29
CA LEU A 63 2.55 -2.55 7.30
C LEU A 63 3.82 -3.43 7.33
N VAL A 64 4.76 -3.14 6.44
CA VAL A 64 6.02 -3.87 6.32
C VAL A 64 7.15 -3.10 6.98
N GLU A 65 7.47 -1.92 6.46
CA GLU A 65 8.57 -1.08 6.94
C GLU A 65 8.33 0.39 6.55
N ALA A 66 9.05 1.28 7.21
CA ALA A 66 9.07 2.70 6.87
C ALA A 66 9.52 2.87 5.41
N ALA A 67 8.79 3.69 4.66
CA ALA A 67 9.20 4.07 3.32
C ALA A 67 9.91 5.43 3.35
N PRO A 68 10.91 5.65 2.49
CA PRO A 68 11.53 6.96 2.35
C PRO A 68 10.53 7.97 1.78
N ASN A 69 10.84 9.26 1.92
CA ASN A 69 10.15 10.31 1.18
C ASN A 69 10.61 10.24 -0.28
N LEU A 70 9.76 9.69 -1.15
CA LEU A 70 10.03 9.64 -2.59
C LEU A 70 9.55 10.94 -3.25
N PRO A 71 10.34 11.54 -4.15
CA PRO A 71 9.86 12.65 -4.96
C PRO A 71 8.72 12.18 -5.86
N VAL A 72 7.64 12.95 -5.87
CA VAL A 72 6.49 12.70 -6.72
C VAL A 72 6.77 13.30 -8.10
N MET A 73 6.69 12.48 -9.15
CA MET A 73 6.72 12.96 -10.54
C MET A 73 5.41 12.61 -11.24
N GLU A 74 4.66 13.63 -11.63
CA GLU A 74 3.52 13.48 -12.52
C GLU A 74 4.00 13.42 -13.97
N VAL A 75 3.59 12.39 -14.71
CA VAL A 75 3.84 12.27 -16.14
C VAL A 75 2.53 12.55 -16.86
N THR A 76 2.45 13.69 -17.53
CA THR A 76 1.36 14.00 -18.47
C THR A 76 1.69 13.33 -19.81
N ILE A 77 0.76 12.53 -20.35
CA ILE A 77 0.87 11.83 -21.64
C ILE A 77 0.00 12.53 -22.68
#